data_AF-R7SI62-F1
#
_entry.id   AF-R7SI62-F1
#
_cell.length_a   1.000
_cell.length_b   1.000
_cell.length_c   1.000
_cell.angle_alpha   90.00
_cell.angle_beta   90.00
_cell.angle_gamma   90.00
#
_symmetry.space_group_name_H-M   'P 1'
#
loop_
_entity.id
_entity.type
_entity.pdbx_description
1 polymer ?
#
loop_
_entity_poly.entity_id
_entity_poly.type
_entity_poly.pdbx_seq_one_letter_code
_entity_poly.pdbx_strand_id
1 'polypeptide(L)'
;RKRSRVTPEQLAKLEELFAMDNSPTSARRKDIARQLGMDERQTQIWFQNRRAKAKLQLKLQARAVEKLEPPPESPPELASGFDVDIHGLIHEDADVTVFPCTDLTIGTWRRMASPRHDLIAYTCDAKRSLTWFIRSAGRSFKMEISYEHIAEARFSNVSPGVGSATFILDCPPTFYMEALADPALGEQSPRIWQCSGDWTEAMQGTTHLQHCLVGPAYQLSALVNSIVPAG
;
A
#
# COMPACT_ATOMS: atom_id res chain seq x y z
N ARG A 1 24.34 20.17 -23.39
CA ARG A 1 24.12 21.51 -22.80
C ARG A 1 24.68 21.50 -21.37
N LYS A 2 25.70 22.32 -21.05
CA LYS A 2 26.32 22.38 -19.71
C LYS A 2 25.29 22.90 -18.69
N ARG A 3 25.13 22.24 -17.53
CA ARG A 3 24.28 22.71 -16.43
C ARG A 3 24.91 23.99 -15.87
N SER A 4 24.27 25.15 -16.08
CA SER A 4 24.68 26.38 -15.41
C SER A 4 24.30 26.28 -13.93
N ARG A 5 25.27 26.46 -13.03
CA ARG A 5 25.07 26.45 -11.58
C ARG A 5 24.50 27.80 -11.15
N VAL A 6 23.48 27.77 -10.31
CA VAL A 6 22.91 28.97 -9.67
C VAL A 6 23.96 29.59 -8.76
N THR A 7 24.18 30.90 -8.85
CA THR A 7 25.15 31.61 -7.99
C THR A 7 24.60 31.80 -6.57
N PRO A 8 25.47 32.05 -5.57
CA PRO A 8 25.02 32.32 -4.20
C PRO A 8 24.07 33.52 -4.10
N GLU A 9 24.30 34.57 -4.90
CA GLU A 9 23.43 35.76 -4.95
C GLU A 9 22.05 35.44 -5.53
N GLN A 10 22.00 34.68 -6.63
CA GLN A 10 20.75 34.19 -7.21
C GLN A 10 19.99 33.30 -6.22
N LEU A 11 20.71 32.44 -5.48
CA LEU A 11 20.12 31.57 -4.47
C LEU A 11 19.50 32.37 -3.31
N ALA A 12 20.21 33.38 -2.80
CA ALA A 12 19.70 34.23 -1.71
C ALA A 12 18.39 34.91 -2.11
N LYS A 13 18.32 35.44 -3.34
CA LYS A 13 17.11 36.10 -3.82
C LYS A 13 15.96 35.12 -4.08
N LEU A 14 16.27 33.91 -4.55
CA LEU A 14 15.26 32.84 -4.71
C LEU A 14 14.69 32.39 -3.36
N GLU A 15 15.51 32.29 -2.30
CA GLU A 15 15.05 31.99 -0.94
C GLU A 15 14.14 33.09 -0.37
N GLU A 16 14.50 34.37 -0.56
CA GLU A 16 13.66 35.52 -0.16
C GLU A 16 12.28 35.46 -0.86
N LEU A 17 12.27 35.23 -2.16
CA LEU A 17 11.04 35.11 -2.94
C LEU A 17 10.22 33.88 -2.53
N PHE A 18 10.88 32.77 -2.19
CA PHE A 18 10.23 31.56 -1.71
C PHE A 18 9.55 31.74 -0.35
N ALA A 19 10.13 32.55 0.53
CA ALA A 19 9.54 32.89 1.81
C ALA A 19 8.24 33.71 1.65
N MET A 20 8.14 34.51 0.58
CA MET A 20 6.94 35.28 0.25
C MET A 20 5.88 34.44 -0.48
N ASP A 21 6.30 33.62 -1.45
CA ASP A 21 5.41 32.78 -2.26
C ASP A 21 6.12 31.47 -2.64
N ASN A 22 5.60 30.35 -2.11
CA ASN A 22 6.17 29.02 -2.33
C ASN A 22 5.73 28.37 -3.66
N SER A 23 4.76 28.96 -4.37
CA SER A 23 4.17 28.43 -5.60
C SER A 23 3.86 29.54 -6.62
N PRO A 24 4.89 30.23 -7.13
CA PRO A 24 4.70 31.33 -8.07
C PRO A 24 4.04 30.87 -9.37
N THR A 25 3.08 31.68 -9.85
CA THR A 25 2.40 31.49 -11.15
C THR A 25 3.38 31.58 -12.33
N SER A 26 2.97 31.16 -13.54
CA SER A 26 3.86 31.22 -14.72
C SER A 26 4.33 32.64 -15.03
N ALA A 27 3.44 33.64 -14.91
CA ALA A 27 3.80 35.05 -15.10
C ALA A 27 4.87 35.48 -14.08
N ARG A 28 4.66 35.14 -12.79
CA ARG A 28 5.61 35.48 -11.73
C ARG A 28 6.96 34.78 -11.91
N ARG A 29 6.98 33.52 -12.37
CA ARG A 29 8.22 32.80 -12.68
C ARG A 29 9.01 33.45 -13.81
N LYS A 30 8.34 33.96 -14.86
CA LYS A 30 9.01 34.69 -15.95
C LYS A 30 9.66 35.98 -15.46
N ASP A 31 9.01 36.71 -14.56
CA ASP A 31 9.58 37.91 -13.97
C ASP A 31 10.77 37.61 -13.06
N ILE A 32 10.67 36.57 -12.23
CA ILE A 32 11.79 36.11 -11.38
C ILE A 32 12.99 35.68 -12.24
N ALA A 33 12.74 34.91 -13.30
CA ALA A 33 13.77 34.48 -14.25
C ALA A 33 14.47 35.68 -14.91
N ARG A 34 13.70 36.70 -15.33
CA ARG A 34 14.23 37.94 -15.90
C ARG A 34 15.07 38.73 -14.90
N GLN A 35 14.60 38.87 -13.65
CA GLN A 35 15.30 39.61 -12.59
C GLN A 35 16.64 38.95 -12.21
N LEU A 36 16.71 37.62 -12.27
CA LEU A 36 17.89 36.86 -11.86
C LEU A 36 18.82 36.47 -13.01
N GLY A 37 18.47 36.83 -14.26
CA GLY A 37 19.21 36.42 -15.45
C GLY A 37 19.23 34.89 -15.63
N MET A 38 18.17 34.21 -15.21
CA MET A 38 18.03 32.75 -15.24
C MET A 38 17.00 32.32 -16.30
N ASP A 39 17.07 31.05 -16.73
CA ASP A 39 16.01 30.47 -17.56
C ASP A 39 14.73 30.25 -16.70
N GLU A 40 13.54 30.47 -17.27
CA GLU A 40 12.24 30.19 -16.61
C GLU A 40 12.21 28.73 -16.13
N ARG A 41 12.77 27.80 -16.91
CA ARG A 41 12.87 26.40 -16.54
C ARG A 41 13.78 26.18 -15.32
N GLN A 42 14.88 26.91 -15.20
CA GLN A 42 15.77 26.82 -14.04
C GLN A 42 15.07 27.35 -12.78
N THR A 43 14.33 28.44 -12.91
CA THR A 43 13.50 29.00 -11.85
C THR A 43 12.44 27.99 -11.40
N GLN A 44 11.71 27.37 -12.34
CA GLN A 44 10.71 26.34 -12.05
C GLN A 44 11.31 25.15 -11.30
N ILE A 45 12.44 24.59 -11.78
CA ILE A 45 13.11 23.45 -11.15
C ILE A 45 13.60 23.83 -9.75
N TRP A 46 14.12 25.04 -9.56
CA TRP A 46 14.57 25.50 -8.26
C TRP A 46 13.41 25.55 -7.25
N PHE A 47 12.27 26.14 -7.60
CA PHE A 47 11.10 26.18 -6.70
C PHE A 47 10.52 24.78 -6.41
N GLN A 48 10.53 23.88 -7.40
CA GLN A 48 10.14 22.48 -7.19
C GLN A 48 11.06 21.76 -6.20
N ASN A 49 12.37 21.87 -6.40
CA ASN A 49 13.37 21.26 -5.53
C ASN A 49 13.34 21.87 -4.12
N ARG A 50 13.12 23.19 -4.03
CA ARG A 50 13.06 23.90 -2.76
C ARG A 50 11.84 23.50 -1.93
N ARG A 51 10.67 23.30 -2.56
CA ARG A 51 9.48 22.73 -1.90
C ARG A 51 9.72 21.30 -1.43
N ALA A 52 10.34 20.46 -2.25
CA ALA A 52 10.68 19.09 -1.87
C ALA A 52 11.60 19.06 -0.63
N LYS A 53 12.61 19.94 -0.59
CA LYS A 53 13.52 20.10 0.55
C LYS A 53 12.81 20.62 1.80
N ALA A 54 11.89 21.59 1.67
CA ALA A 54 11.09 22.08 2.79
C ALA A 54 10.21 20.97 3.40
N LYS A 55 9.54 20.18 2.55
CA LYS A 55 8.74 19.02 3.00
C LYS A 55 9.59 17.98 3.72
N LEU A 56 10.83 17.75 3.27
CA LEU A 56 11.76 16.83 3.93
C LEU A 56 12.26 17.40 5.27
N GLN A 57 12.56 18.69 5.36
CA GLN A 57 12.99 19.34 6.60
C GLN A 57 11.89 19.30 7.67
N LEU A 58 10.62 19.53 7.30
CA LEU A 58 9.49 19.41 8.23
C LEU A 58 9.35 17.97 8.77
N LYS A 59 9.52 16.94 7.91
CA LYS A 59 9.51 15.54 8.33
C LYS A 59 10.65 15.20 9.31
N LEU A 60 11.84 15.75 9.09
CA LEU A 60 12.99 15.53 9.96
C LEU A 60 12.89 16.29 11.29
N GLN A 61 12.33 17.50 11.28
CA GLN A 61 12.07 18.29 12.48
C GLN A 61 10.98 17.64 13.35
N ALA A 62 9.89 17.14 12.75
CA ALA A 62 8.85 16.39 13.48
C ALA A 62 9.43 15.17 14.21
N ARG A 63 10.38 14.45 13.59
CA ARG A 63 11.05 13.28 14.18
C ARG A 63 12.07 13.61 15.28
N ALA A 64 12.55 14.86 15.34
CA ALA A 64 13.52 15.29 16.36
C ALA A 64 12.85 15.74 17.66
N VAL A 65 11.62 16.26 17.58
CA VAL A 65 10.83 16.69 18.75
C VAL A 65 10.32 15.49 19.56
N GLU A 66 10.12 14.34 18.90
CA GLU A 66 9.61 13.08 19.49
C GLU A 66 10.57 12.38 20.48
N LYS A 67 11.82 12.86 20.66
CA LYS A 67 12.87 12.17 21.43
C LYS A 67 13.07 12.66 22.88
N LEU A 68 12.35 13.66 23.37
CA LEU A 68 12.68 14.35 24.62
C LEU A 68 11.57 14.43 25.69
N GLU A 69 10.42 13.76 25.54
CA GLU A 69 9.36 13.78 26.57
C GLU A 69 9.21 12.44 27.31
N PRO A 70 9.00 12.46 28.66
CA PRO A 70 8.74 11.26 29.46
C PRO A 70 7.34 10.67 29.15
N PRO A 71 7.12 9.36 29.40
CA PRO A 71 6.00 8.64 28.80
C PRO A 71 4.65 9.08 29.39
N PRO A 72 3.64 9.37 28.55
CA PRO A 72 2.29 9.63 29.03
C PRO A 72 1.61 8.31 29.48
N GLU A 73 0.97 8.34 30.64
CA GLU A 73 0.21 7.25 31.29
C GLU A 73 -1.09 6.84 30.56
N SER A 74 -1.25 7.18 29.29
CA SER A 74 -2.38 6.76 28.46
C SER A 74 -1.95 6.75 26.99
N PRO A 75 -2.31 5.72 26.20
CA PRO A 75 -1.86 5.63 24.80
C PRO A 75 -2.44 6.79 23.99
N PRO A 76 -1.63 7.60 23.30
CA PRO A 76 -2.14 8.48 22.26
C PRO A 76 -2.57 7.62 21.06
N GLU A 77 -3.79 7.82 20.57
CA GLU A 77 -4.25 7.25 19.30
C GLU A 77 -3.29 7.68 18.18
N LEU A 78 -2.61 6.69 17.61
CA LEU A 78 -1.69 6.82 16.49
C LEU A 78 -2.47 7.27 15.25
N ALA A 79 -2.48 8.57 14.93
CA ALA A 79 -2.81 9.01 13.59
C ALA A 79 -1.59 8.76 12.69
N SER A 80 -1.47 7.51 12.20
CA SER A 80 -0.54 7.14 11.14
C SER A 80 -0.83 7.95 9.88
N GLY A 81 0.09 8.82 9.50
CA GLY A 81 0.08 9.49 8.21
C GLY A 81 0.39 8.54 7.06
N PHE A 82 -0.52 7.58 6.80
CA PHE A 82 -0.89 6.89 5.55
C PHE A 82 -1.93 5.80 5.90
N ASP A 83 -3.02 6.16 6.59
CA ASP A 83 -4.18 5.27 6.71
C ASP A 83 -4.90 5.21 5.37
N VAL A 84 -4.48 4.27 4.52
CA VAL A 84 -5.43 3.68 3.59
C VAL A 84 -6.39 2.90 4.47
N ASP A 85 -7.66 3.28 4.48
CA ASP A 85 -8.72 2.52 5.14
C ASP A 85 -8.81 1.13 4.50
N ILE A 86 -8.06 0.17 5.05
CA ILE A 86 -8.00 -1.21 4.57
C ILE A 86 -9.38 -1.85 4.70
N HIS A 87 -10.13 -1.51 5.76
CA HIS A 87 -11.50 -1.99 5.93
C HIS A 87 -12.40 -1.46 4.82
N GLY A 88 -12.29 -0.18 4.45
CA GLY A 88 -13.00 0.39 3.30
C GLY A 88 -12.58 -0.18 1.95
N LEU A 89 -11.33 -0.66 1.79
CA LEU A 89 -10.88 -1.33 0.57
C LEU A 89 -11.39 -2.76 0.44
N ILE A 90 -11.39 -3.52 1.52
CA ILE A 90 -11.83 -4.91 1.52
C ILE A 90 -13.37 -4.97 1.51
N HIS A 91 -14.00 -4.00 2.19
CA HIS A 91 -15.45 -3.84 2.35
C HIS A 91 -16.15 -5.18 2.67
N GLU A 92 -15.57 -5.89 3.64
CA GLU A 92 -16.15 -7.09 4.22
C GLU A 92 -17.14 -6.70 5.32
N ASP A 93 -18.27 -7.41 5.40
CA ASP A 93 -19.36 -7.06 6.33
C ASP A 93 -19.06 -7.43 7.79
N ALA A 94 -18.01 -8.23 8.03
CA ALA A 94 -17.63 -8.75 9.34
C ALA A 94 -16.18 -8.39 9.68
N ASP A 95 -15.81 -8.57 10.95
CA ASP A 95 -14.46 -8.30 11.44
C ASP A 95 -13.43 -9.18 10.71
N VAL A 96 -12.35 -8.54 10.28
CA VAL A 96 -11.24 -9.19 9.59
C VAL A 96 -9.92 -8.99 10.33
N THR A 97 -9.07 -10.00 10.31
CA THR A 97 -7.68 -9.91 10.78
C THR A 97 -6.77 -9.86 9.57
N VAL A 98 -6.03 -8.76 9.41
CA VAL A 98 -5.12 -8.56 8.28
C VAL A 98 -3.71 -9.05 8.61
N PHE A 99 -3.13 -9.79 7.68
CA PHE A 99 -1.77 -10.33 7.77
C PHE A 99 -0.89 -9.69 6.71
N PRO A 100 0.08 -8.85 7.11
CA PRO A 100 1.07 -8.30 6.20
C PRO A 100 1.82 -9.41 5.46
N CYS A 101 1.97 -9.22 4.15
CA CYS A 101 2.70 -10.12 3.28
C CYS A 101 3.45 -9.34 2.20
N THR A 102 4.53 -9.91 1.70
CA THR A 102 5.33 -9.37 0.61
C THR A 102 5.04 -10.08 -0.70
N ASP A 103 4.67 -11.36 -0.66
CA ASP A 103 4.50 -12.18 -1.85
C ASP A 103 3.41 -13.22 -1.68
N LEU A 104 2.62 -13.43 -2.73
CA LEU A 104 1.74 -14.57 -2.90
C LEU A 104 2.14 -15.32 -4.18
N THR A 105 2.35 -16.63 -4.08
CA THR A 105 2.71 -17.50 -5.19
C THR A 105 1.72 -18.66 -5.30
N ILE A 106 1.24 -18.92 -6.51
CA ILE A 106 0.32 -20.02 -6.86
C ILE A 106 0.83 -20.64 -8.18
N GLY A 107 1.42 -21.83 -8.12
CA GLY A 107 2.14 -22.40 -9.27
C GLY A 107 3.27 -21.48 -9.75
N THR A 108 3.24 -21.07 -11.01
CA THR A 108 4.13 -20.05 -11.59
C THR A 108 3.58 -18.63 -11.46
N TRP A 109 2.29 -18.47 -11.15
CA TRP A 109 1.69 -17.16 -10.93
C TRP A 109 2.17 -16.56 -9.61
N ARG A 110 2.55 -15.27 -9.63
CA ARG A 110 3.05 -14.57 -8.45
C ARG A 110 2.58 -13.12 -8.40
N ARG A 111 2.19 -12.67 -7.22
CA ARG A 111 1.96 -11.27 -6.89
C ARG A 111 2.94 -10.81 -5.82
N MET A 112 3.62 -9.70 -6.07
CA MET A 112 4.45 -9.00 -5.09
C MET A 112 3.70 -7.78 -4.57
N ALA A 113 3.68 -7.60 -3.26
CA ALA A 113 3.07 -6.44 -2.62
C ALA A 113 3.84 -5.16 -2.97
N SER A 114 3.10 -4.11 -3.30
CA SER A 114 3.61 -2.75 -3.47
C SER A 114 3.28 -1.91 -2.23
N PRO A 115 3.91 -0.73 -2.08
CA PRO A 115 3.57 0.22 -1.01
C PRO A 115 2.13 0.77 -1.04
N ARG A 116 1.28 0.36 -2.00
CA ARG A 116 -0.11 0.85 -2.17
C ARG A 116 -1.18 -0.14 -1.72
N HIS A 117 -0.86 -1.14 -0.89
CA HIS A 117 -1.81 -2.14 -0.41
C HIS A 117 -2.56 -2.83 -1.56
N ASP A 118 -1.81 -3.33 -2.55
CA ASP A 118 -2.35 -4.02 -3.73
C ASP A 118 -2.28 -5.55 -3.63
N LEU A 119 -1.76 -6.06 -2.52
CA LEU A 119 -1.86 -7.44 -2.05
C LEU A 119 -2.12 -7.37 -0.54
N ILE A 120 -3.21 -7.98 -0.10
CA ILE A 120 -3.60 -8.06 1.31
C ILE A 120 -4.07 -9.48 1.58
N ALA A 121 -3.49 -10.11 2.60
CA ALA A 121 -3.99 -11.36 3.15
C ALA A 121 -4.82 -11.04 4.39
N TYR A 122 -6.01 -11.63 4.52
CA TYR A 122 -6.81 -11.49 5.73
C TYR A 122 -7.64 -12.74 6.02
N THR A 123 -8.06 -12.88 7.27
CA THR A 123 -9.04 -13.87 7.68
C THR A 123 -10.33 -13.20 8.10
N CYS A 124 -11.45 -13.90 7.93
CA CYS A 124 -12.76 -13.53 8.44
C CYS A 124 -13.26 -14.67 9.31
N ASP A 125 -13.30 -14.48 10.64
CA ASP A 125 -13.67 -15.55 11.57
C ASP A 125 -15.15 -15.95 11.43
N ALA A 126 -16.04 -14.97 11.25
CA ALA A 126 -17.47 -15.19 11.02
C ALA A 126 -17.74 -16.06 9.79
N LYS A 127 -16.95 -15.90 8.72
CA LYS A 127 -17.02 -16.73 7.50
C LYS A 127 -16.16 -17.98 7.55
N ARG A 128 -15.31 -18.11 8.59
CA ARG A 128 -14.24 -19.11 8.66
C ARG A 128 -13.47 -19.18 7.34
N SER A 129 -12.97 -18.04 6.87
CA SER A 129 -12.31 -17.95 5.57
C SER A 129 -10.98 -17.22 5.60
N LEU A 130 -10.11 -17.61 4.67
CA LEU A 130 -8.83 -16.99 4.35
C LEU A 130 -8.95 -16.35 2.97
N THR A 131 -8.60 -15.07 2.84
CA THR A 131 -8.80 -14.34 1.60
C THR A 131 -7.54 -13.62 1.13
N TRP A 132 -7.26 -13.75 -0.17
CA TRP A 132 -6.28 -12.95 -0.88
C TRP A 132 -6.99 -11.82 -1.62
N PHE A 133 -6.80 -10.59 -1.16
CA PHE A 133 -7.26 -9.39 -1.85
C PHE A 133 -6.13 -8.80 -2.69
N ILE A 134 -6.43 -8.49 -3.95
CA ILE A 134 -5.48 -7.92 -4.90
C ILE A 134 -6.10 -6.74 -5.61
N ARG A 135 -5.30 -5.69 -5.81
CA ARG A 135 -5.67 -4.53 -6.62
C ARG A 135 -4.79 -4.43 -7.85
N SER A 136 -5.39 -4.37 -9.04
CA SER A 136 -4.64 -4.28 -10.29
C SER A 136 -5.36 -3.39 -11.29
N ALA A 137 -4.63 -2.47 -11.92
CA ALA A 137 -5.16 -1.54 -12.93
C ALA A 137 -6.46 -0.80 -12.50
N GLY A 138 -6.57 -0.43 -11.22
CA GLY A 138 -7.75 0.27 -10.69
C GLY A 138 -8.97 -0.61 -10.41
N ARG A 139 -8.83 -1.94 -10.51
CA ARG A 139 -9.85 -2.92 -10.13
C ARG A 139 -9.41 -3.72 -8.91
N SER A 140 -10.37 -4.13 -8.10
CA SER A 140 -10.16 -4.97 -6.94
C SER A 140 -10.67 -6.39 -7.20
N PHE A 141 -9.94 -7.36 -6.68
CA PHE A 141 -10.19 -8.78 -6.85
C PHE A 141 -10.01 -9.44 -5.49
N LYS A 142 -10.81 -10.47 -5.21
CA LYS A 142 -10.55 -11.34 -4.07
C LYS A 142 -10.63 -12.82 -4.45
N MET A 143 -9.82 -13.62 -3.76
CA MET A 143 -9.84 -15.09 -3.81
C MET A 143 -10.10 -15.57 -2.38
N GLU A 144 -11.26 -16.17 -2.16
CA GLU A 144 -11.74 -16.59 -0.84
C GLU A 144 -11.62 -18.12 -0.71
N ILE A 145 -11.03 -18.56 0.39
CA ILE A 145 -10.78 -19.96 0.72
C ILE A 145 -11.50 -20.25 2.05
N SER A 146 -12.52 -21.12 2.03
CA SER A 146 -13.12 -21.62 3.28
C SER A 146 -12.09 -22.45 4.06
N TYR A 147 -12.08 -22.33 5.39
CA TYR A 147 -11.25 -23.15 6.26
C TYR A 147 -11.54 -24.65 6.11
N GLU A 148 -12.77 -25.01 5.71
CA GLU A 148 -13.13 -26.40 5.43
C GLU A 148 -12.38 -26.99 4.23
N HIS A 149 -11.88 -26.13 3.34
CA HIS A 149 -11.15 -26.50 2.14
C HIS A 149 -9.63 -26.37 2.28
N ILE A 150 -9.14 -26.02 3.48
CA ILE A 150 -7.71 -25.99 3.78
C ILE A 150 -7.33 -27.34 4.38
N ALA A 151 -6.87 -28.25 3.52
CA ALA A 151 -6.42 -29.58 3.93
C ALA A 151 -5.18 -29.52 4.82
N GLU A 152 -4.29 -28.55 4.57
CA GLU A 152 -3.09 -28.37 5.37
C GLU A 152 -2.60 -26.92 5.36
N ALA A 153 -2.10 -26.44 6.50
CA ALA A 153 -1.36 -25.17 6.59
C ALA A 153 -0.01 -25.40 7.28
N ARG A 154 1.07 -24.94 6.64
CA ARG A 154 2.44 -25.11 7.12
C ARG A 154 3.13 -23.77 7.22
N PHE A 155 3.93 -23.59 8.27
CA PHE A 155 4.82 -22.45 8.42
C PHE A 155 6.28 -22.89 8.30
N SER A 156 7.11 -22.09 7.65
CA SER A 156 8.57 -22.26 7.63
C SER A 156 9.28 -20.90 7.72
N ASN A 157 10.47 -20.89 8.34
CA ASN A 157 11.32 -19.70 8.34
C ASN A 157 12.12 -19.64 7.04
N VAL A 158 12.11 -18.49 6.37
CA VAL A 158 12.86 -18.26 5.12
C VAL A 158 14.17 -17.55 5.41
N SER A 159 14.14 -16.52 6.27
CA SER A 159 15.31 -15.78 6.73
C SER A 159 15.00 -15.10 8.07
N PRO A 160 15.97 -14.48 8.77
CA PRO A 160 15.69 -13.83 10.04
C PRO A 160 14.56 -12.80 9.94
N GLY A 161 13.46 -13.06 10.66
CA GLY A 161 12.26 -12.22 10.68
C GLY A 161 11.28 -12.42 9.52
N VAL A 162 11.61 -13.25 8.52
CA VAL A 162 10.77 -13.52 7.34
C VAL A 162 10.41 -15.00 7.28
N GLY A 163 9.12 -15.28 7.15
CA GLY A 163 8.59 -16.63 7.05
C GLY A 163 7.79 -16.86 5.78
N SER A 164 7.41 -18.11 5.58
CA SER A 164 6.55 -18.58 4.50
C SER A 164 5.41 -19.38 5.13
N ALA A 165 4.18 -19.04 4.77
CA ALA A 165 2.98 -19.81 5.07
C ALA A 165 2.49 -20.50 3.80
N THR A 166 2.39 -21.82 3.83
CA THR A 166 1.93 -22.65 2.71
C THR A 166 0.58 -23.26 3.07
N PHE A 167 -0.40 -23.08 2.20
CA PHE A 167 -1.75 -23.63 2.33
C PHE A 167 -1.99 -24.63 1.20
N ILE A 168 -2.36 -25.85 1.57
CA ILE A 168 -2.77 -26.92 0.64
C ILE A 168 -4.28 -27.01 0.71
N LEU A 169 -4.93 -26.86 -0.45
CA LEU A 169 -6.38 -26.88 -0.59
C LEU A 169 -6.85 -28.24 -1.14
N ASP A 170 -8.07 -28.64 -0.78
CA ASP A 170 -8.70 -29.84 -1.35
C ASP A 170 -9.63 -29.53 -2.54
N CYS A 171 -10.05 -28.27 -2.68
CA CYS A 171 -10.81 -27.76 -3.81
C CYS A 171 -10.37 -26.34 -4.23
N PRO A 172 -10.75 -25.91 -5.44
CA PRO A 172 -10.52 -24.54 -5.89
C PRO A 172 -11.18 -23.50 -4.97
N PRO A 173 -10.55 -22.33 -4.78
CA PRO A 173 -11.14 -21.20 -4.06
C PRO A 173 -12.28 -20.55 -4.87
N THR A 174 -13.04 -19.67 -4.20
CA THR A 174 -14.04 -18.83 -4.87
C THR A 174 -13.43 -17.49 -5.26
N PHE A 175 -13.69 -17.04 -6.49
CA PHE A 175 -13.12 -15.80 -7.03
C PHE A 175 -14.17 -14.72 -7.16
N TYR A 176 -13.79 -13.49 -6.85
CA TYR A 176 -14.66 -12.35 -6.99
C TYR A 176 -13.91 -11.18 -7.64
N MET A 177 -14.68 -10.36 -8.35
CA MET A 177 -14.26 -9.08 -8.89
C MET A 177 -15.17 -7.99 -8.33
N GLU A 178 -14.60 -6.85 -8.00
CA GLU A 178 -15.34 -5.68 -7.56
C GLU A 178 -16.11 -5.06 -8.73
N ALA A 179 -17.39 -4.82 -8.54
CA ALA A 179 -18.28 -4.18 -9.49
C ALA A 179 -19.09 -3.07 -8.81
N LEU A 180 -19.67 -2.17 -9.62
CA LEU A 180 -20.66 -1.21 -9.14
C LEU A 180 -22.02 -1.91 -9.08
N ALA A 181 -22.75 -1.76 -7.97
CA ALA A 181 -24.08 -2.36 -7.83
C ALA A 181 -25.06 -1.86 -8.89
N ASP A 182 -24.98 -0.56 -9.18
CA ASP A 182 -25.70 0.11 -10.26
C ASP A 182 -24.72 0.94 -11.12
N PRO A 183 -24.37 0.47 -12.33
CA PRO A 183 -23.47 1.18 -13.23
C PRO A 183 -23.98 2.56 -13.66
N ALA A 184 -25.31 2.80 -13.63
CA ALA A 184 -25.89 4.08 -14.06
C ALA A 184 -25.56 5.23 -13.10
N LEU A 185 -25.28 4.91 -11.83
CA LEU A 185 -24.91 5.89 -10.79
C LEU A 185 -23.41 6.23 -10.78
N GLY A 186 -22.59 5.55 -11.58
CA GLY A 186 -21.15 5.80 -11.67
C GLY A 186 -20.45 5.73 -10.31
N GLU A 187 -19.67 6.77 -9.97
CA GLU A 187 -18.89 6.84 -8.72
C GLU A 187 -19.73 6.89 -7.43
N GLN A 188 -21.04 7.16 -7.53
CA GLN A 188 -21.95 7.18 -6.37
C GLN A 188 -22.52 5.79 -6.04
N SER A 189 -22.32 4.83 -6.94
CA SER A 189 -22.82 3.47 -6.76
C SER A 189 -21.99 2.71 -5.72
N PRO A 190 -22.62 1.96 -4.79
CA PRO A 190 -21.87 1.14 -3.86
C PRO A 190 -21.10 0.06 -4.62
N ARG A 191 -19.88 -0.21 -4.16
CA ARG A 191 -19.05 -1.30 -4.68
C ARG A 191 -19.53 -2.61 -4.05
N ILE A 192 -19.64 -3.64 -4.86
CA ILE A 192 -20.06 -4.98 -4.45
C ILE A 192 -19.11 -6.03 -4.98
N TRP A 193 -18.97 -7.11 -4.22
CA TRP A 193 -18.26 -8.29 -4.68
C TRP A 193 -19.16 -9.13 -5.58
N GLN A 194 -18.75 -9.33 -6.83
CA GLN A 194 -19.45 -10.21 -7.76
C GLN A 194 -18.60 -11.46 -8.01
N CYS A 195 -19.22 -12.64 -7.95
CA CYS A 195 -18.56 -13.89 -8.28
C CYS A 195 -18.01 -13.82 -9.72
N SER A 196 -16.77 -14.22 -9.92
CA SER A 196 -16.08 -14.17 -11.20
C SER A 196 -15.40 -15.51 -11.50
N GLY A 197 -14.92 -15.64 -12.74
CA GLY A 197 -13.95 -16.69 -13.05
C GLY A 197 -12.59 -16.43 -12.39
N ASP A 198 -11.72 -17.42 -12.48
CA ASP A 198 -10.33 -17.31 -12.05
C ASP A 198 -9.57 -16.28 -12.90
N TRP A 199 -9.13 -15.21 -12.23
CA TRP A 199 -8.41 -14.09 -12.84
C TRP A 199 -6.88 -14.27 -12.84
N THR A 200 -6.37 -15.39 -12.32
CA THR A 200 -4.95 -15.72 -12.38
C THR A 200 -4.54 -16.20 -13.77
N GLU A 201 -3.27 -16.02 -14.12
CA GLU A 201 -2.73 -16.47 -15.41
C GLU A 201 -2.92 -17.98 -15.57
N ALA A 202 -3.51 -18.40 -16.69
CA ALA A 202 -3.83 -19.79 -16.98
C ALA A 202 -4.69 -20.50 -15.91
N MET A 203 -5.52 -19.74 -15.17
CA MET A 203 -6.40 -20.27 -14.13
C MET A 203 -5.65 -21.08 -13.06
N GLN A 204 -4.47 -20.58 -12.67
CA GLN A 204 -3.62 -21.23 -11.69
C GLN A 204 -4.22 -21.26 -10.29
N GLY A 205 -5.04 -20.28 -9.90
CA GLY A 205 -5.78 -20.31 -8.64
C GLY A 205 -6.72 -21.51 -8.53
N THR A 206 -7.27 -21.97 -9.65
CA THR A 206 -8.18 -23.12 -9.73
C THR A 206 -7.41 -24.44 -9.85
N THR A 207 -6.31 -24.44 -10.60
CA THR A 207 -5.58 -25.66 -10.96
C THR A 207 -4.44 -26.01 -10.00
N HIS A 208 -3.88 -25.03 -9.28
CA HIS A 208 -2.78 -25.22 -8.34
C HIS A 208 -3.26 -24.98 -6.92
N LEU A 209 -3.63 -26.05 -6.24
CA LEU A 209 -4.18 -26.02 -4.88
C LEU A 209 -3.12 -25.79 -3.78
N GLN A 210 -1.92 -25.37 -4.13
CA GLN A 210 -0.89 -24.97 -3.17
C GLN A 210 -0.64 -23.47 -3.30
N HIS A 211 -0.98 -22.73 -2.25
CA HIS A 211 -0.78 -21.29 -2.15
C HIS A 211 0.33 -20.98 -1.15
N CYS A 212 1.28 -20.14 -1.52
CA CYS A 212 2.43 -19.79 -0.69
C CYS A 212 2.47 -18.29 -0.46
N LEU A 213 2.46 -17.88 0.81
CA LEU A 213 2.51 -16.49 1.26
C LEU A 213 3.83 -16.22 1.98
N VAL A 214 4.54 -15.17 1.61
CA VAL A 214 5.80 -14.75 2.26
C VAL A 214 5.59 -13.41 2.96
N GLY A 215 6.20 -13.21 4.13
CA GLY A 215 5.98 -12.02 4.96
C GLY A 215 6.63 -12.12 6.34
N PRO A 216 6.28 -11.24 7.29
CA PRO A 216 6.82 -11.26 8.64
C PRO A 216 6.55 -12.60 9.35
N ALA A 217 7.62 -13.27 9.78
CA ALA A 217 7.58 -14.63 10.31
C ALA A 217 6.56 -14.81 11.45
N TYR A 218 6.57 -13.89 12.42
CA TYR A 218 5.68 -13.95 13.57
C TYR A 218 4.20 -13.91 13.18
N GLN A 219 3.83 -13.03 12.26
CA GLN A 219 2.44 -12.86 11.81
C GLN A 219 1.98 -14.05 10.97
N LEU A 220 2.84 -14.56 10.09
CA LEU A 220 2.52 -15.74 9.28
C LEU A 220 2.44 -17.02 10.10
N SER A 221 3.27 -17.17 11.13
CA SER A 221 3.13 -18.27 12.08
C SER A 221 1.82 -18.18 12.85
N ALA A 222 1.42 -16.99 13.31
CA ALA A 222 0.13 -16.78 13.95
C ALA A 222 -1.05 -17.10 13.01
N LEU A 223 -0.97 -16.70 11.74
CA LEU A 223 -1.97 -17.02 10.71
C LEU A 223 -2.16 -18.55 10.58
N VAL A 224 -1.07 -19.29 10.37
CA VAL A 224 -1.14 -20.75 10.22
C VAL A 224 -1.75 -21.41 11.47
N ASN A 225 -1.37 -20.96 12.66
CA ASN A 225 -1.91 -21.47 13.92
C ASN A 225 -3.38 -21.11 14.16
N SER A 226 -3.89 -20.02 13.54
CA SER A 226 -5.30 -19.63 13.68
C SER A 226 -6.26 -20.49 12.84
N ILE A 227 -5.75 -21.10 11.77
CA ILE A 227 -6.55 -21.86 10.81
C ILE A 227 -6.60 -23.34 11.16
N VAL A 228 -5.49 -23.90 11.64
CA VAL A 228 -5.43 -25.28 12.12
C VAL A 228 -5.94 -25.29 13.56
N PRO A 229 -7.07 -25.97 13.88
CA PRO A 229 -7.44 -26.14 15.27
C PRO A 229 -6.29 -26.87 15.98
N ALA A 230 -5.88 -26.38 17.16
CA ALA A 230 -5.02 -27.15 18.03
C ALA A 230 -5.70 -28.51 18.27
N GLY A 231 -5.06 -29.57 17.78
CA GLY A 231 -5.56 -30.95 17.89
C GLY A 231 -5.78 -31.39 19.31
#